data_AF-A0A5E4MLE7-F1
#
_entry.id   AF-A0A5E4MLE7-F1
#
_cell.length_a   1.000
_cell.length_b   1.000
_cell.length_c   1.000
_cell.angle_alpha   90.00
_cell.angle_beta   90.00
_cell.angle_gamma   90.00
#
_symmetry.space_group_name_H-M   'P 1'
#
loop_
_entity.id
_entity.type
_entity.pdbx_description
1 polymer ?
#
loop_
_entity_poly.entity_id
_entity_poly.type
_entity_poly.pdbx_seq_one_letter_code
_entity_poly.pdbx_strand_id
1 'polypeptide(L)'
;MESNPNLTVGYIEDDQISPAEHLPAGYNVDWRTLNRLRTGVGRSKDNLKKWGVIQRDTKCDCGDEHTVSHLLICPDCPTTCTTSDLLTVTKKCN
;
A
#
# COMPACT_ATOMS: atom_id res chain seq x y z
N MET A 1 6.86 -55.90 -39.74
CA MET A 1 7.85 -55.02 -39.11
C MET A 1 7.51 -53.61 -39.55
N GLU A 2 6.57 -52.97 -38.86
CA GLU A 2 6.19 -51.59 -39.17
C GLU A 2 6.85 -50.69 -38.13
N SER A 3 7.86 -49.95 -38.56
CA SER A 3 8.55 -48.96 -37.74
C SER A 3 7.87 -47.61 -37.94
N ASN A 4 7.20 -47.11 -36.91
CA ASN A 4 6.49 -45.84 -36.90
C ASN A 4 7.49 -44.65 -36.89
N PRO A 5 7.47 -43.73 -37.87
CA PRO A 5 8.44 -42.64 -37.98
C PRO A 5 7.95 -41.35 -37.32
N ASN A 6 7.61 -41.37 -36.04
CA ASN A 6 7.24 -40.13 -35.34
C ASN A 6 7.68 -40.11 -33.89
N LEU A 7 8.95 -39.78 -33.68
CA LEU A 7 9.42 -39.25 -32.40
C LEU A 7 10.56 -38.25 -32.65
N THR A 8 10.24 -37.13 -33.31
CA THR A 8 11.04 -35.92 -33.13
C THR A 8 10.68 -35.36 -31.76
N VAL A 9 11.51 -35.69 -30.78
CA VAL A 9 11.57 -34.97 -29.50
C VAL A 9 11.98 -33.54 -29.85
N GLY A 10 10.98 -32.68 -30.04
CA GLY A 10 11.19 -31.24 -30.16
C GLY A 10 11.70 -30.75 -28.81
N TYR A 11 12.93 -30.27 -28.79
CA TYR A 11 13.41 -29.41 -27.72
C TYR A 11 12.48 -28.20 -27.71
N ILE A 12 11.67 -28.07 -26.66
CA ILE A 12 10.96 -26.83 -26.36
C ILE A 12 12.09 -25.86 -26.01
N GLU A 13 12.37 -24.90 -26.89
CA GLU A 13 13.26 -23.79 -26.56
C GLU A 13 12.67 -23.13 -25.31
N ASP A 14 13.44 -23.14 -24.21
CA ASP A 14 13.09 -22.48 -22.95
C ASP A 14 12.96 -20.98 -23.21
N ASP A 15 11.79 -20.60 -23.72
CA ASP A 15 11.33 -19.25 -23.83
C ASP A 15 11.47 -18.67 -22.42
N GLN A 16 12.40 -17.73 -22.29
CA GLN A 16 12.74 -17.05 -21.05
C GLN A 16 11.51 -16.27 -20.57
N ILE A 17 10.55 -16.95 -19.96
CA ILE A 17 9.47 -16.33 -19.22
C ILE A 17 10.12 -15.75 -17.97
N SER A 18 10.67 -14.53 -18.10
CA SER A 18 10.99 -13.72 -16.94
C SER A 18 9.71 -13.63 -16.12
N PRO A 19 9.71 -13.98 -14.81
CA PRO A 19 8.54 -13.78 -13.98
C PRO A 19 8.14 -12.30 -14.07
N ALA A 20 7.04 -12.01 -14.77
CA ALA A 20 6.45 -10.69 -14.80
C ALA A 20 5.68 -10.48 -13.49
N GLU A 21 6.42 -10.49 -12.37
CA GLU A 21 5.87 -10.17 -11.06
C GLU A 21 5.62 -8.67 -11.02
N HIS A 22 4.43 -8.26 -11.44
CA HIS A 22 3.97 -6.90 -11.23
C HIS A 22 3.63 -6.72 -9.75
N LEU A 23 4.43 -5.89 -9.09
CA LEU A 23 4.18 -5.49 -7.73
C LEU A 23 2.80 -4.81 -7.64
N PRO A 24 2.01 -5.10 -6.58
CA PRO A 24 0.69 -4.51 -6.45
C PRO A 24 0.79 -2.98 -6.38
N ALA A 25 -0.29 -2.30 -6.77
CA ALA A 25 -0.43 -0.87 -6.56
C ALA A 25 -0.09 -0.52 -5.11
N GLY A 26 0.77 0.50 -4.94
CA GLY A 26 1.25 0.90 -3.62
C GLY A 26 2.40 0.06 -3.06
N TYR A 27 3.11 -0.76 -3.84
CA TYR A 27 4.34 -1.42 -3.37
C TYR A 27 5.42 -0.42 -2.93
N ASN A 28 5.55 0.70 -3.64
CA ASN A 28 6.49 1.77 -3.30
C ASN A 28 6.04 2.62 -2.10
N VAL A 29 4.83 2.40 -1.57
CA VAL A 29 4.43 2.94 -0.27
C VAL A 29 4.61 1.85 0.77
N ASP A 30 5.05 2.20 1.98
CA ASP A 30 5.11 1.23 3.07
C ASP A 30 3.69 0.72 3.33
N TRP A 31 3.41 -0.50 2.87
CA TRP A 31 2.10 -1.17 2.97
C TRP A 31 1.55 -1.18 4.40
N ARG A 32 2.43 -1.11 5.40
CA ARG A 32 2.06 -1.01 6.83
C ARG A 32 1.45 0.35 7.12
N THR A 33 2.04 1.41 6.59
CA THR A 33 1.55 2.79 6.75
C THR A 33 0.19 2.95 6.09
N LEU A 34 0.01 2.43 4.88
CA LEU A 34 -1.27 2.45 4.16
C LEU A 34 -2.35 1.68 4.92
N ASN A 35 -2.05 0.47 5.40
CA ASN A 35 -3.00 -0.32 6.19
C ASN A 35 -3.37 0.35 7.51
N ARG A 36 -2.43 1.01 8.18
CA ARG A 36 -2.68 1.75 9.42
C ARG A 36 -3.60 2.94 9.20
N LEU A 37 -3.42 3.67 8.10
CA LEU A 37 -4.32 4.77 7.75
C LEU A 37 -5.72 4.23 7.42
N ARG A 38 -5.83 3.14 6.66
CA ARG A 38 -7.11 2.50 6.32
C ARG A 38 -7.89 2.03 7.55
N THR A 39 -7.21 1.50 8.57
CA THR A 39 -7.86 1.03 9.80
C THR A 39 -8.07 2.13 10.84
N GLY A 40 -7.67 3.37 10.55
CA GLY A 40 -7.78 4.48 11.51
C GLY A 40 -6.77 4.40 12.67
N VAL A 41 -5.73 3.57 12.55
CA VAL A 41 -4.69 3.36 13.57
C VAL A 41 -3.32 3.84 13.04
N GLY A 42 -3.34 5.02 12.42
CA GLY A 42 -2.16 5.73 11.92
C GLY A 42 -1.31 6.36 13.02
N ARG A 43 -0.19 6.99 12.63
CA ARG A 43 0.66 7.78 13.55
C ARG A 43 0.08 9.17 13.78
N SER A 44 -1.07 9.24 14.45
CA SER A 44 -1.71 10.49 14.87
C SER A 44 -1.39 10.81 16.32
N LYS A 45 -1.33 12.11 16.71
CA LYS A 45 -0.96 12.52 18.08
C LYS A 45 -1.95 11.96 19.11
N ASP A 46 -3.24 11.85 18.79
CA ASP A 46 -4.23 11.21 19.66
C ASP A 46 -3.88 9.74 19.94
N ASN A 47 -3.54 8.96 18.91
CA ASN A 47 -3.10 7.58 19.06
C ASN A 47 -1.78 7.52 19.84
N LEU A 48 -0.80 8.35 19.50
CA LEU A 48 0.48 8.38 20.22
C LEU A 48 0.31 8.70 21.71
N LYS A 49 -0.64 9.57 22.07
CA LYS A 49 -0.97 9.87 23.47
C LYS A 49 -1.71 8.72 24.13
N LYS A 50 -2.68 8.10 23.44
CA LYS A 50 -3.41 6.91 23.91
C LYS A 50 -2.46 5.75 24.23
N TRP A 51 -1.41 5.57 23.43
CA TRP A 51 -0.39 4.54 23.62
C TRP A 51 0.77 4.98 24.54
N GLY A 52 0.70 6.18 25.14
CA GLY A 52 1.73 6.67 26.06
C GLY A 52 3.07 7.03 25.43
N VAL A 53 3.16 7.11 24.09
CA VAL A 53 4.37 7.49 23.36
C VAL A 53 4.67 8.98 23.52
N ILE A 54 3.63 9.80 23.61
CA ILE A 54 3.75 11.23 23.89
C ILE A 54 2.86 11.62 25.08
N GLN A 55 3.31 12.55 25.90
CA GLN A 55 2.52 13.14 27.00
C GLN A 55 2.04 14.57 26.69
N ARG A 56 2.51 15.12 25.56
CA ARG A 56 2.21 16.47 25.07
C ARG A 56 0.79 16.56 24.50
N ASP A 57 0.44 17.74 24.00
CA ASP A 57 -0.87 18.00 23.43
C ASP A 57 -1.12 17.17 22.15
N THR A 58 -2.39 16.97 21.86
CA THR A 58 -2.86 16.20 20.69
C THR A 58 -3.29 17.12 19.56
N LYS A 59 -2.97 18.41 19.64
CA LYS A 59 -3.39 19.39 18.64
C LYS A 59 -2.48 19.36 17.42
N CYS A 60 -3.08 19.54 16.25
CA CYS A 60 -2.39 19.84 15.02
C CYS A 60 -1.96 21.31 15.03
N ASP A 61 -1.03 21.66 14.15
CA ASP A 61 -0.51 23.03 14.08
C ASP A 61 -1.58 24.00 13.56
N CYS A 62 -2.60 23.49 12.86
CA CYS A 62 -3.81 24.22 12.47
C CYS A 62 -4.79 24.49 13.63
N GLY A 63 -4.52 23.95 14.82
CA GLY A 63 -5.32 24.15 16.03
C GLY A 63 -6.35 23.06 16.38
N ASP A 64 -6.70 22.20 15.42
CA ASP A 64 -7.65 21.08 15.61
C ASP A 64 -6.99 19.85 16.25
N GLU A 65 -7.77 18.84 16.63
CA GLU A 65 -7.20 17.57 17.10
C GLU A 65 -6.52 16.80 15.96
N HIS A 66 -5.26 16.43 16.17
CA HIS A 66 -4.47 15.65 15.25
C HIS A 66 -4.86 14.16 15.34
N THR A 67 -6.02 13.85 14.76
CA THR A 67 -6.55 12.50 14.56
C THR A 67 -6.16 11.94 13.19
N VAL A 68 -6.39 10.64 12.96
CA VAL A 68 -6.16 10.03 11.63
C VAL A 68 -7.07 10.64 10.56
N SER A 69 -8.32 10.96 10.90
CA SER A 69 -9.23 11.63 9.98
C SER A 69 -8.75 13.05 9.66
N HIS A 70 -8.28 13.77 10.68
CA HIS A 70 -7.74 15.12 10.50
C HIS A 70 -6.50 15.14 9.61
N LEU A 71 -5.61 14.14 9.73
CA LEU A 71 -4.45 14.00 8.84
C LEU A 71 -4.81 13.99 7.35
N LEU A 72 -6.01 13.53 6.98
CA LEU A 72 -6.46 13.44 5.59
C LEU A 72 -7.08 14.74 5.05
N ILE A 73 -7.49 15.65 5.93
CA ILE A 73 -8.25 16.86 5.57
C ILE A 73 -7.64 18.15 6.10
N CYS A 74 -6.49 18.07 6.78
CA CYS A 74 -5.86 19.22 7.39
C CYS A 74 -5.49 20.27 6.32
N PRO A 75 -5.96 21.52 6.44
CA PRO A 75 -5.73 22.57 5.44
C PRO A 75 -4.27 23.04 5.41
N ASP A 76 -3.56 22.90 6.54
CA ASP A 76 -2.16 23.34 6.69
C ASP A 76 -1.16 22.22 6.34
N CYS A 77 -1.65 21.04 5.93
CA CYS A 77 -0.78 19.95 5.53
C CYS A 77 -0.24 20.19 4.10
N PRO A 78 1.08 20.17 3.87
CA PRO A 78 1.66 20.42 2.56
C PRO A 78 1.28 19.37 1.50
N THR A 79 0.86 18.19 1.95
CA THR A 79 0.37 17.11 1.11
C THR A 79 -1.02 16.72 1.56
N THR A 80 -2.02 16.96 0.71
CA THR A 80 -3.39 16.51 0.93
C THR A 80 -3.53 15.06 0.45
N CYS A 81 -4.12 14.21 1.29
CA CYS A 81 -4.38 12.81 0.97
C CYS A 81 -5.77 12.49 1.47
N THR A 82 -6.69 12.18 0.56
CA THR A 82 -8.08 11.88 0.90
C THR A 82 -8.27 10.39 1.16
N THR A 83 -9.38 10.03 1.81
CA THR A 83 -9.79 8.62 1.94
C THR A 83 -9.93 7.94 0.57
N SER A 84 -10.36 8.67 -0.46
CA SER A 84 -10.45 8.16 -1.83
C SER A 84 -9.07 7.85 -2.41
N ASP A 85 -8.06 8.65 -2.09
CA ASP A 85 -6.68 8.38 -2.49
C ASP A 85 -6.18 7.10 -1.84
N LEU A 86 -6.42 6.92 -0.53
CA LEU A 86 -6.09 5.68 0.18
C LEU A 86 -6.73 4.45 -0.47
N LEU A 87 -7.99 4.53 -0.88
CA LEU A 87 -8.69 3.44 -1.56
C LEU A 87 -8.10 3.16 -2.94
N THR A 88 -7.71 4.19 -3.68
CA THR A 88 -7.19 4.08 -5.04
C THR A 88 -5.83 3.39 -5.07
N VAL A 89 -4.94 3.68 -4.11
CA VAL A 89 -3.63 2.99 -4.03
C VAL A 89 -3.78 1.51 -3.63
N THR A 90 -4.88 1.15 -2.95
CA THR A 90 -5.14 -0.23 -2.50
C THR A 90 -5.95 -1.08 -3.47
N LYS A 91 -6.52 -0.51 -4.53
CA LYS A 91 -7.21 -1.33 -5.54
C LYS A 91 -6.18 -2.22 -6.22
N LYS A 92 -6.29 -3.53 -6.01
CA LYS A 92 -5.69 -4.50 -6.91
C LYS A 92 -6.24 -4.21 -8.30
N CYS A 93 -5.36 -3.92 -9.27
CA CYS A 93 -5.74 -4.04 -10.67
C CYS A 93 -6.15 -5.51 -10.88
N ASN A 94 -7.44 -5.74 -11.16
CA ASN A 94 -7.94 -7.02 -11.65
C ASN A 94 -7.53 -7.19 -13.11
#